data_AF-A0A832P6F1-F1
#
_entry.id   AF-A0A832P6F1-F1
#
_cell.length_a   1.000
_cell.length_b   1.000
_cell.length_c   1.000
_cell.angle_alpha   90.00
_cell.angle_beta   90.00
_cell.angle_gamma   90.00
#
_symmetry.space_group_name_H-M   'P 1'
#
loop_
_entity.id
_entity.type
_entity.pdbx_description
1 polymer ?
#
loop_
_entity_poly.entity_id
_entity_poly.type
_entity_poly.pdbx_seq_one_letter_code
_entity_poly.pdbx_strand_id
1 'polypeptide(L)'
;MRNINILYYGKVKKVDVYESMFEYVKSSGITDCEKDYTEGQPDYFVEEWQAALDSEMYFEYDLMKDAGEIEVDGQTYTRIGRRVTELSYVPTDSLPEILYVIYHSDHNMRKCNFTNEIFQTKEEAEKRANELRGKCNLS
;
A
#
# COMPACT_ATOMS: atom_id res chain seq x y z
N MET A 1 -2.45 12.63 -7.77
CA MET A 1 -3.37 13.08 -6.70
C MET A 1 -4.13 14.34 -7.12
N ARG A 2 -5.46 14.28 -7.11
CA ARG A 2 -6.37 15.41 -7.32
C ARG A 2 -7.32 15.54 -6.13
N ASN A 3 -8.06 16.64 -6.06
CA ASN A 3 -9.04 16.86 -5.01
C ASN A 3 -10.44 17.04 -5.60
N ILE A 4 -11.44 16.47 -4.94
CA ILE A 4 -12.85 16.65 -5.32
C ILE A 4 -13.67 17.10 -4.11
N ASN A 5 -14.85 17.67 -4.38
CA ASN A 5 -15.82 18.01 -3.35
C ASN A 5 -16.89 16.92 -3.30
N ILE A 6 -17.14 16.38 -2.11
CA ILE A 6 -18.23 15.44 -1.86
C ILE A 6 -19.23 16.05 -0.88
N LEU A 7 -20.47 15.55 -0.90
CA LEU A 7 -21.44 15.86 0.15
C LEU A 7 -21.27 14.85 1.29
N TYR A 8 -20.79 15.30 2.45
CA TYR A 8 -20.54 14.49 3.62
C TYR A 8 -21.37 15.01 4.80
N TYR A 9 -22.38 14.26 5.24
CA TYR A 9 -23.35 14.68 6.26
C TYR A 9 -23.96 16.07 6.01
N GLY A 10 -24.41 16.31 4.78
CA GLY A 10 -25.03 17.59 4.40
C GLY A 10 -24.06 18.77 4.28
N LYS A 11 -22.75 18.54 4.42
CA LYS A 11 -21.71 19.56 4.25
C LYS A 11 -20.81 19.21 3.08
N VAL A 12 -20.43 20.22 2.30
CA VAL A 12 -19.40 20.04 1.26
C VAL A 12 -18.06 19.82 1.95
N LYS A 13 -17.41 18.70 1.66
CA LYS A 13 -16.07 18.35 2.15
C LYS A 13 -15.16 18.09 0.96
N LYS A 14 -13.95 18.65 1.02
CA LYS A 14 -12.89 18.39 0.05
C LYS A 14 -12.14 17.11 0.46
N VAL A 15 -11.91 16.21 -0.50
CA VAL A 15 -11.24 14.93 -0.28
C VAL A 15 -10.20 14.68 -1.37
N ASP A 16 -9.15 13.92 -1.02
CA ASP A 16 -8.11 13.52 -1.95
C ASP A 16 -8.52 12.28 -2.75
N VAL A 17 -8.21 12.32 -4.04
CA VAL A 17 -8.39 11.22 -4.99
C VAL A 17 -7.03 10.90 -5.58
N TYR A 18 -6.57 9.69 -5.34
CA TYR A 18 -5.34 9.16 -5.88
C TYR A 18 -5.61 8.48 -7.24
N GLU A 19 -4.59 8.40 -8.07
CA GLU A 19 -4.65 7.78 -9.41
C GLU A 19 -4.67 6.25 -9.33
N SER A 20 -4.13 5.69 -8.24
CA SER A 20 -4.08 4.25 -8.00
C SER A 20 -3.82 3.93 -6.53
N MET A 21 -3.97 2.65 -6.16
CA MET A 21 -3.52 2.16 -4.85
C MET A 21 -2.02 2.32 -4.68
N PHE A 22 -1.21 2.11 -5.73
CA PHE A 22 0.22 2.40 -5.66
C PHE A 22 0.52 3.85 -5.27
N GLU A 23 -0.15 4.85 -5.87
CA GLU A 23 0.09 6.26 -5.54
C GLU A 23 -0.25 6.55 -4.07
N TYR A 24 -1.40 6.05 -3.62
CA TYR A 24 -1.84 6.23 -2.24
C TYR A 24 -0.88 5.58 -1.24
N VAL A 25 -0.53 4.32 -1.47
CA VAL A 25 0.34 3.53 -0.58
C VAL A 25 1.76 4.09 -0.58
N LYS A 26 2.26 4.59 -1.71
CA LYS A 26 3.55 5.28 -1.77
C LYS A 26 3.57 6.57 -0.94
N SER A 27 2.43 7.26 -0.86
CA SER A 27 2.31 8.50 -0.07
C SER A 27 2.12 8.25 1.43
N SER A 28 1.45 7.17 1.80
CA SER A 28 1.08 6.86 3.17
C SER A 28 2.02 5.84 3.84
N GLY A 29 2.73 5.04 3.05
CA GLY A 29 3.53 3.89 3.46
C GLY A 29 2.71 2.61 3.51
N ILE A 30 3.33 1.52 3.97
CA ILE A 30 2.63 0.27 4.35
C ILE A 30 2.73 0.11 5.86
N THR A 31 1.67 -0.37 6.49
CA THR A 31 1.63 -0.82 7.88
C THR A 31 1.39 -2.33 7.91
N ASP A 32 1.78 -3.00 8.98
CA ASP A 32 1.48 -4.43 9.21
C ASP A 32 2.07 -5.40 8.17
N CYS A 33 3.25 -5.06 7.63
CA CYS A 33 4.05 -5.90 6.76
C CYS A 33 4.96 -6.83 7.59
N GLU A 34 4.36 -7.68 8.42
CA GLU A 34 5.11 -8.70 9.15
C GLU A 34 5.40 -9.90 8.24
N LYS A 35 6.62 -10.44 8.35
CA LYS A 35 7.03 -11.62 7.59
C LYS A 35 7.86 -12.53 8.48
N ASP A 36 7.49 -13.80 8.48
CA ASP A 36 8.26 -14.81 9.20
C ASP A 36 9.63 -15.03 8.56
N TYR A 37 10.61 -15.29 9.42
CA TYR A 37 11.94 -15.68 8.99
C TYR A 37 11.94 -17.15 8.52
N THR A 38 12.50 -17.39 7.33
CA THR A 38 12.74 -18.74 6.81
C THR A 38 14.25 -18.96 6.64
N GLU A 39 14.76 -20.09 7.14
CA GLU A 39 16.18 -20.43 6.98
C GLU A 39 16.54 -20.68 5.51
N GLY A 40 17.66 -20.13 5.07
CA GLY A 40 18.13 -20.24 3.68
C GLY A 40 17.53 -19.22 2.70
N GLN A 41 16.66 -18.31 3.16
CA GLN A 41 16.21 -17.18 2.33
C GLN A 41 17.36 -16.16 2.12
N PRO A 42 17.36 -15.36 1.05
CA PRO A 42 18.38 -14.34 0.83
C PRO A 42 18.31 -13.18 1.84
N ASP A 43 19.42 -12.45 2.01
CA ASP A 43 19.49 -11.21 2.82
C ASP A 43 18.41 -10.21 2.42
N TYR A 44 18.17 -10.02 1.12
CA TYR A 44 17.06 -9.21 0.61
C TYR A 44 16.24 -10.00 -0.40
N PHE A 45 14.92 -9.97 -0.27
CA PHE A 45 13.99 -10.67 -1.15
C PHE A 45 12.70 -9.86 -1.39
N VAL A 46 12.04 -10.14 -2.51
CA VAL A 46 10.83 -9.46 -2.96
C VAL A 46 9.61 -10.30 -2.63
N GLU A 47 8.55 -9.65 -2.19
CA GLU A 47 7.24 -10.25 -1.93
C GLU A 47 6.14 -9.42 -2.59
N GLU A 48 5.05 -10.09 -2.93
CA GLU A 48 3.81 -9.44 -3.35
C GLU A 48 3.11 -8.86 -2.12
N TRP A 49 2.42 -7.74 -2.32
CA TRP A 49 1.62 -7.09 -1.31
C TRP A 49 0.39 -6.43 -1.95
N GLN A 50 -0.78 -6.69 -1.40
CA GLN A 50 -2.07 -6.19 -1.86
C GLN A 50 -2.79 -5.54 -0.69
N ALA A 51 -3.08 -4.25 -0.80
CA ALA A 51 -3.75 -3.51 0.27
C ALA A 51 -5.07 -4.15 0.72
N ALA A 52 -5.85 -4.69 -0.22
CA ALA A 52 -7.14 -5.33 0.05
C ALA A 52 -7.06 -6.64 0.83
N LEU A 53 -5.92 -7.35 0.78
CA LEU A 53 -5.72 -8.64 1.44
C LEU A 53 -4.84 -8.52 2.67
N ASP A 54 -3.81 -7.67 2.58
CA ASP A 54 -2.72 -7.62 3.54
C ASP A 54 -2.87 -6.47 4.55
N SER A 55 -3.92 -5.65 4.47
CA SER A 55 -4.10 -4.51 5.38
C SER A 55 -5.56 -4.09 5.57
N GLU A 56 -6.17 -4.59 6.65
CA GLU A 56 -7.52 -4.16 7.11
C GLU A 56 -7.58 -2.66 7.42
N MET A 57 -6.45 -2.04 7.74
CA MET A 57 -6.35 -0.61 8.09
C MET A 57 -6.85 0.33 7.00
N TYR A 58 -6.87 -0.07 5.72
CA TYR A 58 -7.28 0.80 4.62
C TYR A 58 -8.78 0.86 4.38
N PHE A 59 -9.50 -0.13 4.91
CA PHE A 59 -10.91 -0.36 4.61
C PHE A 59 -11.78 -0.29 5.85
N GLU A 60 -11.27 0.27 6.97
CA GLU A 60 -11.98 0.33 8.24
C GLU A 60 -13.43 0.82 8.04
N TYR A 61 -14.32 -0.17 8.11
CA TYR A 61 -15.70 -0.09 7.72
C TYR A 61 -16.49 0.62 8.82
N ASP A 62 -17.07 1.77 8.48
CA ASP A 62 -18.04 2.45 9.33
C ASP A 62 -19.45 1.98 8.94
N LEU A 63 -20.08 1.21 9.84
CA LEU A 63 -21.43 0.63 9.72
C LEU A 63 -22.54 1.66 9.43
N MET A 64 -22.26 2.97 9.48
CA MET A 64 -23.23 4.05 9.40
C MET A 64 -23.07 5.02 8.21
N LYS A 65 -22.29 4.74 7.14
CA LYS A 65 -21.95 5.76 6.11
C LYS A 65 -22.13 5.40 4.63
N ASP A 66 -23.05 6.11 3.99
CA ASP A 66 -23.37 6.26 2.55
C ASP A 66 -22.22 6.75 1.62
N ALA A 67 -20.94 6.51 1.91
CA ALA A 67 -19.87 6.93 1.00
C ALA A 67 -18.70 5.93 0.95
N GLY A 68 -19.03 4.64 0.88
CA GLY A 68 -18.06 3.58 0.57
C GLY A 68 -17.54 3.67 -0.86
N GLU A 69 -18.40 4.06 -1.80
CA GLU A 69 -18.06 4.30 -3.19
C GLU A 69 -18.66 5.62 -3.65
N ILE A 70 -18.00 6.25 -4.62
CA ILE A 70 -18.50 7.43 -5.33
C ILE A 70 -18.28 7.24 -6.82
N GLU A 71 -19.16 7.81 -7.64
CA GLU A 71 -18.98 7.89 -9.08
C GLU A 71 -18.66 9.34 -9.47
N VAL A 72 -17.58 9.53 -10.22
CA VAL A 72 -17.17 10.83 -10.76
C VAL A 72 -16.82 10.64 -12.23
N ASP A 73 -17.54 11.35 -13.11
CA ASP A 73 -17.32 11.31 -14.56
C ASP A 73 -17.37 9.89 -15.16
N GLY A 74 -18.22 9.01 -14.63
CA GLY A 74 -18.37 7.62 -15.09
C GLY A 74 -17.30 6.64 -14.58
N GLN A 75 -16.38 7.09 -13.74
CA GLN A 75 -15.43 6.23 -13.04
C GLN A 75 -15.88 6.04 -11.59
N THR A 76 -15.89 4.78 -11.13
CA THR A 76 -16.14 4.43 -9.72
C THR A 76 -14.86 4.53 -8.92
N TYR A 77 -14.98 5.12 -7.73
CA TYR A 77 -13.90 5.22 -6.76
C TYR A 77 -14.36 4.63 -5.44
N THR A 78 -13.47 3.90 -4.78
CA THR A 78 -13.70 3.34 -3.47
C THR A 78 -12.97 4.14 -2.41
N ARG A 79 -13.65 4.36 -1.29
CA ARG A 79 -13.09 5.01 -0.12
C ARG A 79 -11.96 4.18 0.47
N ILE A 80 -10.88 4.84 0.83
CA ILE A 80 -9.73 4.31 1.54
C ILE A 80 -9.28 5.28 2.64
N GLY A 81 -8.53 4.78 3.61
CA GLY A 81 -7.86 5.61 4.62
C GLY A 81 -7.31 4.76 5.75
N ARG A 82 -6.17 5.15 6.34
CA ARG A 82 -5.51 4.39 7.43
C ARG A 82 -6.17 4.52 8.79
N ARG A 83 -7.13 5.45 8.92
CA ARG A 83 -7.80 5.81 10.17
C ARG A 83 -9.22 6.19 9.87
N VAL A 84 -10.11 5.99 10.83
CA VAL A 84 -11.53 6.41 10.79
C VAL A 84 -11.73 7.86 10.31
N THR A 85 -10.78 8.76 10.58
CA THR A 85 -10.85 10.19 10.20
C THR A 85 -10.33 10.50 8.80
N GLU A 86 -9.49 9.62 8.24
CA GLU A 86 -8.98 9.77 6.89
C GLU A 86 -10.07 9.40 5.88
N LEU A 87 -10.17 10.22 4.82
CA LEU A 87 -11.19 10.08 3.80
C LEU A 87 -10.55 10.42 2.46
N SER A 88 -9.98 9.39 1.87
CA SER A 88 -9.34 9.42 0.56
C SER A 88 -10.05 8.43 -0.36
N TYR A 89 -9.82 8.56 -1.67
CA TYR A 89 -10.43 7.70 -2.68
C TYR A 89 -9.40 7.25 -3.71
N VAL A 90 -9.58 6.04 -4.22
CA VAL A 90 -8.85 5.48 -5.36
C VAL A 90 -9.84 4.90 -6.36
N PRO A 91 -9.48 4.76 -7.65
CA PRO A 91 -10.29 4.01 -8.61
C PRO A 91 -10.54 2.59 -8.09
N THR A 92 -11.79 2.13 -8.14
CA THR A 92 -12.17 0.82 -7.58
C THR A 92 -11.43 -0.34 -8.26
N ASP A 93 -11.11 -0.19 -9.54
CA ASP A 93 -10.30 -1.12 -10.33
C ASP A 93 -8.82 -1.14 -9.96
N SER A 94 -8.34 -0.17 -9.16
CA SER A 94 -6.97 -0.17 -8.61
C SER A 94 -6.84 -0.90 -7.27
N LEU A 95 -7.96 -1.25 -6.61
CA LEU A 95 -7.93 -2.00 -5.33
C LEU A 95 -7.19 -3.35 -5.40
N PRO A 96 -7.34 -4.17 -6.46
CA PRO A 96 -6.63 -5.44 -6.58
C PRO A 96 -5.20 -5.28 -7.13
N GLU A 97 -4.66 -4.06 -7.21
CA GLU A 97 -3.26 -3.86 -7.64
C GLU A 97 -2.30 -4.65 -6.75
N ILE A 98 -1.50 -5.50 -7.39
CA ILE A 98 -0.39 -6.19 -6.76
C ILE A 98 0.80 -5.24 -6.74
N LEU A 99 1.24 -4.88 -5.55
CA LEU A 99 2.46 -4.13 -5.33
C LEU A 99 3.57 -5.09 -4.90
N TYR A 100 4.81 -4.61 -4.94
CA TYR A 100 5.97 -5.39 -4.56
C TYR A 100 6.75 -4.67 -3.48
N VAL A 101 7.11 -5.40 -2.44
CA VAL A 101 7.86 -4.91 -1.28
C VAL A 101 9.14 -5.70 -1.12
N ILE A 102 10.13 -5.09 -0.46
CA ILE A 102 11.40 -5.75 -0.16
C ILE A 102 11.51 -5.97 1.34
N TYR A 103 11.89 -7.20 1.71
CA TYR A 103 12.25 -7.55 3.07
C TYR A 103 13.77 -7.73 3.19
N HIS A 104 14.30 -7.33 4.34
CA HIS A 104 15.65 -7.61 4.78
C HIS A 104 15.63 -8.69 5.88
N SER A 105 16.29 -9.81 5.60
CA SER A 105 16.51 -10.92 6.52
C SER A 105 17.70 -10.64 7.44
N ASP A 106 17.42 -10.43 8.73
CA ASP A 106 18.46 -10.48 9.74
C ASP A 106 18.63 -11.93 10.21
N HIS A 107 19.60 -12.62 9.64
CA HIS A 107 19.89 -14.03 9.96
C HIS A 107 20.35 -14.25 11.41
N ASN A 108 20.97 -13.24 12.03
CA ASN A 108 21.43 -13.33 13.41
C ASN A 108 20.24 -13.27 14.38
N MET A 109 19.33 -12.33 14.13
CA MET A 109 18.12 -12.16 14.94
C MET A 109 16.96 -13.05 14.50
N ARG A 110 17.10 -13.77 13.38
CA ARG A 110 16.05 -14.62 12.76
C ARG A 110 14.74 -13.85 12.57
N LYS A 111 14.82 -12.70 11.92
CA LYS A 111 13.67 -11.83 11.63
C LYS A 111 13.75 -11.25 10.23
N CYS A 112 12.59 -10.96 9.64
CA CYS A 112 12.48 -10.18 8.41
C CYS A 112 11.99 -8.77 8.76
N ASN A 113 12.56 -7.75 8.14
CA ASN A 113 12.13 -6.36 8.32
C ASN A 113 11.82 -5.77 6.96
N PHE A 114 10.66 -5.15 6.82
CA PHE A 114 10.31 -4.40 5.62
C PHE A 114 11.27 -3.20 5.45
N THR A 115 11.72 -2.96 4.20
CA THR A 115 12.67 -1.88 3.90
C THR A 115 12.02 -0.51 3.73
N ASN A 116 10.68 -0.41 3.81
CA ASN A 116 9.92 0.79 3.47
C ASN A 116 9.96 1.18 1.98
N GLU A 117 10.43 0.29 1.10
CA GLU A 117 10.44 0.50 -0.34
C GLU A 117 9.30 -0.27 -1.02
N ILE A 118 8.55 0.39 -1.90
CA ILE A 118 7.33 -0.12 -2.53
C ILE A 118 7.43 0.11 -4.03
N PHE A 119 7.07 -0.90 -4.81
CA PHE A 119 7.23 -0.91 -6.26
C PHE A 119 5.93 -1.34 -6.93
N GLN A 120 5.70 -0.78 -8.12
CA GLN A 120 4.55 -1.14 -8.95
C GLN A 120 4.82 -2.40 -9.78
N THR A 121 6.08 -2.73 -10.04
CA THR A 121 6.48 -3.88 -10.84
C THR A 121 7.48 -4.77 -10.10
N LYS A 122 7.43 -6.07 -10.39
CA LYS A 122 8.34 -7.05 -9.81
C LYS A 122 9.77 -6.81 -10.25
N GLU A 123 9.97 -6.47 -11.52
CA GLU A 123 11.29 -6.24 -12.11
C GLU A 123 12.04 -5.09 -11.43
N GLU A 124 11.35 -4.00 -11.09
CA GLU A 124 11.93 -2.89 -10.34
C GLU A 124 12.33 -3.30 -8.92
N ALA A 125 11.45 -4.03 -8.23
CA ALA A 125 11.73 -4.54 -6.88
C ALA A 125 12.91 -5.52 -6.88
N GLU A 126 12.97 -6.45 -7.85
CA GLU A 126 14.04 -7.43 -7.97
C GLU A 126 15.38 -6.78 -8.30
N LYS A 127 15.38 -5.80 -9.23
CA LYS A 127 16.57 -5.01 -9.53
C LYS A 127 17.08 -4.33 -8.26
N ARG A 128 16.20 -3.72 -7.48
CA ARG A 128 16.56 -3.05 -6.23
C ARG A 128 17.08 -4.03 -5.18
N ALA A 129 16.43 -5.18 -4.99
CA ALA A 129 16.89 -6.21 -4.07
C ALA A 129 18.29 -6.75 -4.44
N ASN A 130 18.57 -6.91 -5.74
CA ASN A 130 19.91 -7.28 -6.22
C ASN A 130 20.97 -6.22 -5.90
N GLU A 131 20.66 -4.94 -6.09
CA GLU A 131 21.57 -3.84 -5.73
C GLU A 131 21.88 -3.82 -4.22
N LEU A 132 20.88 -4.07 -3.36
CA LEU A 132 21.04 -4.14 -1.91
C LEU A 132 21.96 -5.32 -1.51
N ARG A 133 21.75 -6.50 -2.10
CA ARG A 133 22.63 -7.67 -1.90
C ARG A 133 24.07 -7.40 -2.35
N GLY A 134 24.25 -6.71 -3.49
CA GLY A 134 25.57 -6.35 -4.01
C GLY A 134 26.35 -5.40 -3.10
N LYS A 135 25.67 -4.51 -2.37
CA LYS A 135 26.30 -3.59 -1.41
C LYS A 135 26.78 -4.28 -0.14
N CYS A 136 26.05 -5.28 0.36
CA CYS A 136 26.45 -6.06 1.54
C CYS A 136 27.70 -6.90 1.29
N ASN A 137 27.95 -7.32 0.05
CA ASN A 137 29.15 -8.10 -0.30
C ASN A 137 30.43 -7.26 -0.47
N LEU A 138 30.33 -5.92 -0.36
CA LEU A 138 31.44 -4.98 -0.51
C LEU A 138 31.88 -4.33 0.81
N SER A 139 31.25 -4.72 1.93
CA SER A 139 31.56 -4.29 3.30
C SER A 139 32.24 -5.40 4.09
#